data_AF-A0A968VTT3-F1
#
_entry.id   AF-A0A968VTT3-F1
#
_cell.length_a   1.000
_cell.length_b   1.000
_cell.length_c   1.000
_cell.angle_alpha   90.00
_cell.angle_beta   90.00
_cell.angle_gamma   90.00
#
_symmetry.space_group_name_H-M   'P 1'
#
loop_
_entity.id
_entity.type
_entity.pdbx_description
1 polymer ?
#
loop_
_entity_poly.entity_id
_entity_poly.type
_entity_poly.pdbx_seq_one_letter_code
_entity_poly.pdbx_strand_id
1 'polypeptide(L)'
;MGTRTSNETKLGEKESEKIFGEGCFKTAEDYAAAARVYQHGNIPDHFFQTFLWAKKAVELGDSSQKRLMAMGVDRHLVNIGHKQLFATQASKPTMNDCWCLEEVEKSFPEKRRVELAQKSLAEMLQWVDSLNKNQPTCKPAKFCAKQFRLSRRIF
;
A
#
# COMPACT_ATOMS: atom_id res chain seq x y z
N MET A 1 -10.99 9.17 -12.52
CA MET A 1 -11.00 8.54 -11.19
C MET A 1 -11.47 9.58 -10.19
N GLY A 2 -12.70 9.46 -9.69
CA GLY A 2 -13.21 10.34 -8.64
C GLY A 2 -12.61 9.94 -7.29
N THR A 3 -12.11 10.91 -6.53
CA THR A 3 -11.67 10.71 -5.14
C THR A 3 -12.90 10.62 -4.25
N ARG A 4 -13.11 9.48 -3.57
CA ARG A 4 -14.15 9.36 -2.53
C ARG A 4 -13.81 10.29 -1.37
N THR A 5 -14.84 10.89 -0.79
CA THR A 5 -14.74 11.68 0.43
C THR A 5 -14.48 10.76 1.64
N SER A 6 -14.01 11.34 2.75
CA SER A 6 -13.79 10.61 4.00
C SER A 6 -15.08 9.99 4.55
N ASN A 7 -16.24 10.63 4.32
CA ASN A 7 -17.55 10.11 4.74
C ASN A 7 -17.99 8.91 3.90
N GLU A 8 -17.80 8.95 2.58
CA GLU A 8 -18.11 7.81 1.69
C GLU A 8 -17.22 6.60 1.98
N THR A 9 -15.96 6.83 2.35
CA THR A 9 -15.02 5.77 2.72
C THR A 9 -15.48 5.07 4.01
N LYS A 10 -15.81 5.83 5.06
CA LYS A 10 -16.34 5.29 6.32
C LYS A 10 -17.65 4.52 6.14
N LEU A 11 -18.54 4.98 5.27
CA LEU A 11 -19.79 4.29 5.00
C LEU A 11 -19.53 2.96 4.28
N GLY A 12 -18.64 2.96 3.29
CA GLY A 12 -18.23 1.74 2.59
C GLY A 12 -17.57 0.71 3.53
N GLU A 13 -16.76 1.18 4.48
CA GLU A 13 -16.10 0.31 5.46
C GLU A 13 -17.13 -0.41 6.35
N LYS A 14 -18.06 0.34 6.94
CA LYS A 14 -19.13 -0.21 7.81
C LYS A 14 -20.03 -1.20 7.07
N GLU A 15 -20.40 -0.89 5.83
CA GLU A 15 -21.22 -1.80 5.04
C GLU A 15 -20.46 -3.10 4.70
N SER A 16 -19.17 -3.00 4.40
CA SER A 16 -18.33 -4.18 4.16
C SER A 16 -18.21 -5.07 5.41
N GLU A 17 -18.08 -4.49 6.60
CA GLU A 17 -18.05 -5.23 7.87
C GLU A 17 -19.35 -5.97 8.13
N LYS A 18 -20.48 -5.31 7.89
CA LYS A 18 -21.81 -5.90 8.06
C LYS A 18 -22.00 -7.10 7.13
N ILE A 19 -21.75 -6.92 5.83
CA ILE A 19 -21.86 -7.98 4.83
C ILE A 19 -20.93 -9.15 5.18
N PHE A 20 -19.71 -8.86 5.66
CA PHE A 20 -18.79 -9.91 6.11
C PHE A 20 -19.32 -10.64 7.35
N GLY A 21 -19.83 -9.92 8.36
CA GLY A 21 -20.41 -10.50 9.58
C GLY A 21 -21.64 -11.38 9.32
N GLU A 22 -22.38 -11.10 8.24
CA GLU A 22 -23.48 -11.92 7.75
C GLU A 22 -23.02 -13.17 6.96
N GLY A 23 -21.72 -13.37 6.78
CA GLY A 23 -21.16 -14.53 6.07
C GLY A 23 -21.28 -14.44 4.54
N CYS A 24 -21.47 -13.24 4.00
CA CYS A 24 -21.76 -13.05 2.58
C CYS A 24 -20.51 -13.01 1.68
N PHE A 25 -19.29 -12.92 2.23
CA PHE A 25 -18.06 -12.99 1.42
C PHE A 25 -17.73 -14.45 1.05
N LYS A 26 -17.94 -14.81 -0.21
CA LYS A 26 -17.80 -16.19 -0.69
C LYS A 26 -16.80 -16.33 -1.83
N THR A 27 -16.71 -15.34 -2.70
CA THR A 27 -15.88 -15.43 -3.92
C THR A 27 -14.65 -14.53 -3.83
N ALA A 28 -13.68 -14.75 -4.73
CA ALA A 28 -12.50 -13.89 -4.81
C ALA A 28 -12.87 -12.42 -5.05
N GLU A 29 -13.93 -12.18 -5.82
CA GLU A 29 -14.44 -10.85 -6.15
C GLU A 29 -15.00 -10.11 -4.93
N ASP A 30 -15.69 -10.81 -4.01
CA ASP A 30 -16.20 -10.21 -2.77
C ASP A 30 -15.05 -9.64 -1.92
N TYR A 31 -14.02 -10.48 -1.70
CA TYR A 31 -12.83 -10.06 -0.95
C TYR A 31 -12.04 -8.97 -1.70
N ALA A 32 -11.92 -9.05 -3.02
CA ALA A 32 -11.27 -8.03 -3.83
C ALA A 32 -12.01 -6.68 -3.75
N ALA A 33 -13.33 -6.70 -3.76
CA ALA A 33 -14.16 -5.50 -3.60
C ALA A 33 -13.96 -4.87 -2.22
N ALA A 34 -13.98 -5.69 -1.16
CA ALA A 34 -13.73 -5.23 0.20
C ALA A 34 -12.31 -4.62 0.34
N ALA A 35 -11.28 -5.29 -0.19
CA ALA A 35 -9.91 -4.78 -0.19
C ALA A 35 -9.81 -3.39 -0.85
N ARG A 36 -10.55 -3.17 -1.94
CA ARG A 36 -10.60 -1.86 -2.61
C ARG A 36 -11.26 -0.77 -1.77
N VAL A 37 -12.24 -1.10 -0.93
CA VAL A 37 -12.85 -0.14 0.00
C VAL A 37 -11.81 0.30 1.03
N TYR A 38 -11.19 -0.67 1.70
CA TYR A 38 -10.32 -0.38 2.84
C TYR A 38 -8.97 0.21 2.48
N GLN A 39 -8.50 0.04 1.23
CA GLN A 39 -7.24 0.65 0.82
C GLN A 39 -7.27 2.18 0.85
N HIS A 40 -8.47 2.76 0.86
CA HIS A 40 -8.72 4.20 0.94
C HIS A 40 -8.95 4.70 2.37
N GLY A 41 -8.88 3.80 3.36
CA GLY A 41 -8.89 4.15 4.77
C GLY A 41 -7.71 5.03 5.18
N ASN A 42 -7.73 5.49 6.43
CA ASN A 42 -6.76 6.48 6.93
C ASN A 42 -6.04 6.07 8.22
N ILE A 43 -6.23 4.84 8.70
CA ILE A 43 -5.56 4.29 9.88
C ILE A 43 -4.84 2.97 9.54
N PRO A 44 -3.82 2.56 10.32
CA PRO A 44 -3.06 1.33 10.07
C PRO A 44 -3.92 0.08 9.89
N ASP A 45 -4.98 -0.04 10.68
CA ASP A 45 -5.86 -1.20 10.70
C ASP A 45 -6.60 -1.36 9.37
N HIS A 46 -6.98 -0.25 8.72
CA HIS A 46 -7.65 -0.32 7.43
C HIS A 46 -6.71 -0.86 6.34
N PHE A 47 -5.44 -0.49 6.39
CA PHE A 47 -4.42 -1.00 5.47
C PHE A 47 -4.08 -2.46 5.73
N PHE A 48 -4.08 -2.88 7.00
CA PHE A 48 -3.91 -4.29 7.34
C PHE A 48 -5.11 -5.12 6.85
N GLN A 49 -6.33 -4.61 7.01
CA GLN A 49 -7.53 -5.26 6.50
C GLN A 49 -7.54 -5.36 4.97
N THR A 50 -7.03 -4.33 4.26
CA THR A 50 -6.78 -4.38 2.81
C THR A 50 -5.89 -5.57 2.45
N PHE A 51 -4.80 -5.78 3.18
CA PHE A 51 -3.91 -6.92 2.98
C PHE A 51 -4.64 -8.25 3.20
N LEU A 52 -5.38 -8.40 4.30
CA LEU A 52 -6.10 -9.64 4.62
C LEU A 52 -7.08 -10.04 3.52
N TRP A 53 -7.88 -9.10 3.04
CA TRP A 53 -8.86 -9.38 1.99
C TRP A 53 -8.23 -9.59 0.62
N ALA A 54 -7.24 -8.78 0.23
CA ALA A 54 -6.51 -9.00 -1.01
C ALA A 54 -5.81 -10.37 -1.01
N LYS A 55 -5.22 -10.78 0.12
CA LYS A 55 -4.63 -12.11 0.30
C LYS A 55 -5.68 -13.20 0.12
N LYS A 56 -6.86 -13.06 0.74
CA LYS A 56 -7.94 -14.04 0.61
C LYS A 56 -8.44 -14.16 -0.84
N ALA A 57 -8.55 -13.05 -1.57
CA ALA A 57 -8.89 -13.06 -2.99
C ALA A 57 -7.83 -13.80 -3.83
N VAL A 58 -6.53 -13.60 -3.56
CA VAL A 58 -5.45 -14.35 -4.22
C VAL A 58 -5.53 -15.84 -3.92
N GLU A 59 -5.80 -16.22 -2.66
CA GLU A 59 -5.99 -17.63 -2.26
C GLU A 59 -7.18 -18.30 -2.96
N LEU A 60 -8.21 -17.52 -3.30
CA LEU A 60 -9.38 -17.97 -4.06
C LEU A 60 -9.17 -17.92 -5.58
N GLY A 61 -7.97 -17.54 -6.06
CA GLY A 61 -7.59 -17.60 -7.47
C GLY A 61 -7.45 -16.25 -8.17
N ASP A 62 -7.83 -15.13 -7.54
CA ASP A 62 -7.68 -13.80 -8.14
C ASP A 62 -6.25 -13.26 -7.97
N SER A 63 -5.35 -13.71 -8.85
CA SER A 63 -3.96 -13.25 -8.88
C SER A 63 -3.79 -11.75 -9.17
N SER A 64 -4.82 -11.06 -9.68
CA SER A 64 -4.77 -9.62 -9.93
C SER A 64 -4.65 -8.81 -8.63
N GLN A 65 -5.07 -9.38 -7.49
CA GLN A 65 -4.99 -8.71 -6.19
C GLN A 65 -3.60 -8.72 -5.54
N LYS A 66 -2.59 -9.39 -6.13
CA LYS A 66 -1.22 -9.45 -5.57
C LYS A 66 -0.63 -8.06 -5.29
N ARG A 67 -0.83 -7.11 -6.21
CA ARG A 67 -0.34 -5.73 -6.04
C ARG A 67 -1.07 -5.02 -4.90
N LEU A 68 -2.39 -5.20 -4.78
CA LEU A 68 -3.17 -4.61 -3.70
C LEU A 68 -2.78 -5.19 -2.33
N MET A 69 -2.47 -6.49 -2.28
CA MET A 69 -1.93 -7.16 -1.10
C MET A 69 -0.58 -6.53 -0.68
N ALA A 70 0.36 -6.34 -1.61
CA ALA A 70 1.63 -5.67 -1.34
C ALA A 70 1.46 -4.22 -0.87
N MET A 71 0.54 -3.46 -1.49
CA MET A 71 0.22 -2.09 -1.07
C MET A 71 -0.36 -2.01 0.34
N GLY A 72 -1.25 -2.94 0.72
CA GLY A 72 -1.83 -2.99 2.06
C GLY A 72 -0.76 -3.14 3.15
N VAL A 73 0.19 -4.06 2.94
CA VAL A 73 1.34 -4.27 3.85
C VAL A 73 2.19 -3.01 3.97
N ASP A 74 2.61 -2.42 2.85
CA ASP A 74 3.49 -1.26 2.89
C ASP A 74 2.80 -0.03 3.51
N ARG A 75 1.51 0.22 3.21
CA ARG A 75 0.76 1.32 3.84
C ARG A 75 0.65 1.13 5.33
N HIS A 76 0.36 -0.08 5.78
CA HIS A 76 0.34 -0.41 7.20
C HIS A 76 1.68 -0.09 7.84
N LEU A 77 2.78 -0.67 7.33
CA LEU A 77 4.13 -0.48 7.85
C LEU A 77 4.55 0.99 7.91
N VAL A 78 4.36 1.73 6.82
CA VAL A 78 4.70 3.16 6.77
C VAL A 78 3.91 3.96 7.79
N ASN A 79 2.61 3.67 7.96
CA ASN A 79 1.75 4.39 8.90
C ASN A 79 2.15 4.13 10.37
N ILE A 80 2.65 2.93 10.70
CA ILE A 80 3.18 2.61 12.02
C ILE A 80 4.67 2.97 12.20
N GLY A 81 5.28 3.65 11.23
CA GLY A 81 6.66 4.15 11.32
C GLY A 81 7.74 3.10 11.06
N HIS A 82 7.43 2.10 10.24
CA HIS A 82 8.34 1.07 9.76
C HIS A 82 8.67 1.21 8.27
N LYS A 83 9.82 0.66 7.86
CA LYS A 83 10.23 0.59 6.45
C LYS A 83 9.29 -0.35 5.69
N GLN A 84 9.02 -0.01 4.44
CA GLN A 84 8.15 -0.80 3.58
C GLN A 84 8.91 -1.99 2.95
N LEU A 85 8.19 -3.03 2.54
CA LEU A 85 8.77 -4.26 1.99
C LEU A 85 8.69 -4.32 0.46
N PHE A 86 7.69 -3.68 -0.14
CA PHE A 86 7.40 -3.85 -1.58
C PHE A 86 7.59 -2.59 -2.41
N ALA A 87 8.08 -1.50 -1.80
CA ALA A 87 8.35 -0.22 -2.47
C ALA A 87 7.11 0.43 -3.11
N THR A 88 5.92 0.20 -2.55
CA THR A 88 4.67 0.66 -3.16
C THR A 88 4.21 2.05 -2.74
N GLN A 89 4.77 2.61 -1.65
CA GLN A 89 4.38 3.90 -1.10
C GLN A 89 5.44 4.97 -1.37
N ALA A 90 4.94 6.11 -1.84
CA ALA A 90 5.68 7.35 -1.95
C ALA A 90 4.94 8.43 -1.15
N SER A 91 5.69 9.39 -0.64
CA SER A 91 5.16 10.51 0.13
C SER A 91 5.65 11.84 -0.41
N LYS A 92 4.90 12.88 -0.08
CA LYS A 92 5.26 14.27 -0.30
C LYS A 92 5.14 14.98 1.06
N PRO A 93 6.25 15.11 1.84
CA PRO A 93 6.17 15.54 3.23
C PRO A 93 5.48 16.90 3.42
N THR A 94 5.73 17.85 2.52
CA THR A 94 5.00 19.11 2.41
C THR A 94 4.56 19.38 0.98
N MET A 95 3.67 20.35 0.78
CA MET A 95 3.22 20.76 -0.56
C MET A 95 4.35 21.25 -1.47
N ASN A 96 5.46 21.72 -0.88
CA ASN A 96 6.61 22.27 -1.60
C ASN A 96 7.75 21.27 -1.78
N ASP A 97 7.69 20.11 -1.11
CA ASP A 97 8.72 19.07 -1.24
C ASP A 97 8.56 18.24 -2.50
N CYS A 98 9.64 17.55 -2.86
CA CYS A 98 9.62 16.51 -3.87
C CYS A 98 8.84 15.27 -3.39
N TRP A 99 8.20 14.55 -4.31
CA TRP A 99 7.83 13.17 -4.03
C TRP A 99 9.09 12.35 -3.75
N CYS A 100 9.03 11.52 -2.72
CA CYS A 100 10.08 10.58 -2.35
C CYS A 100 9.46 9.21 -2.12
N LEU A 101 10.24 8.15 -2.36
CA LEU A 101 9.83 6.79 -2.06
C LEU A 101 9.99 6.54 -0.55
N GLU A 102 9.03 5.91 0.12
CA GLU A 102 9.26 5.54 1.54
C GLU A 102 10.42 4.54 1.64
N GLU A 103 11.21 4.61 2.73
CA GLU A 103 12.36 3.72 2.88
C GLU A 103 11.96 2.26 2.85
N VAL A 104 12.81 1.44 2.22
CA VAL A 104 12.59 0.00 2.08
C VAL A 104 13.50 -0.80 3.00
N GLU A 105 13.03 -1.97 3.44
CA GLU A 105 13.89 -2.95 4.10
C GLU A 105 14.88 -3.55 3.07
N LYS A 106 16.18 -3.27 3.23
CA LYS A 106 17.22 -3.64 2.25
C LYS A 106 17.44 -5.15 2.17
N SER A 107 17.20 -5.87 3.26
CA SER A 107 17.31 -7.34 3.29
C SER A 107 16.14 -8.04 2.61
N PHE A 108 15.05 -7.34 2.29
CA PHE A 108 13.89 -7.95 1.65
C PHE A 108 14.17 -8.27 0.16
N PRO A 109 13.98 -9.53 -0.29
CA PRO A 109 14.42 -9.95 -1.62
C PRO A 109 13.71 -9.25 -2.78
N GLU A 110 14.47 -8.80 -3.77
CA GLU A 110 13.95 -8.15 -4.97
C GLU A 110 12.97 -9.04 -5.76
N LYS A 111 13.25 -10.34 -5.85
CA LYS A 111 12.35 -11.31 -6.49
C LYS A 111 10.94 -11.29 -5.87
N ARG A 112 10.84 -11.13 -4.54
CA ARG A 112 9.55 -11.03 -3.85
C ARG A 112 8.85 -9.70 -4.11
N ARG A 113 9.61 -8.61 -4.30
CA ARG A 113 9.03 -7.32 -4.74
C ARG A 113 8.36 -7.46 -6.09
N VAL A 114 9.07 -8.01 -7.06
CA VAL A 114 8.55 -8.20 -8.42
C VAL A 114 7.36 -9.16 -8.43
N GLU A 115 7.44 -10.27 -7.69
CA GLU A 115 6.37 -11.29 -7.65
C GLU A 115 5.03 -10.73 -7.15
N LEU A 116 5.05 -9.85 -6.14
CA LEU A 116 3.84 -9.36 -5.50
C LEU A 116 3.45 -7.95 -5.95
N ALA A 117 4.41 -7.00 -5.96
CA ALA A 117 4.15 -5.63 -6.40
C ALA A 117 4.21 -5.45 -7.92
N GLN A 118 4.66 -6.46 -8.68
CA GLN A 118 4.79 -6.41 -10.14
C GLN A 118 5.79 -5.35 -10.65
N LYS A 119 6.58 -4.77 -9.76
CA LYS A 119 7.62 -3.78 -10.05
C LYS A 119 8.82 -3.99 -9.15
N SER A 120 10.01 -3.80 -9.73
CA SER A 120 11.28 -3.71 -9.04
C SER A 120 11.40 -2.39 -8.25
N LEU A 121 12.34 -2.34 -7.31
CA LEU A 121 12.69 -1.11 -6.61
C LEU A 121 13.15 -0.01 -7.58
N ALA A 122 13.91 -0.39 -8.62
CA ALA A 122 14.36 0.54 -9.65
C ALA A 122 13.19 1.14 -10.44
N GLU A 123 12.22 0.33 -10.86
CA GLU A 123 11.01 0.82 -11.53
C GLU A 123 10.14 1.69 -10.62
N MET A 124 10.11 1.41 -9.31
CA MET A 124 9.40 2.25 -8.35
C MET A 124 10.07 3.62 -8.16
N LEU A 125 11.40 3.69 -8.15
CA LEU A 125 12.13 4.97 -8.15
C LEU A 125 11.87 5.76 -9.45
N GLN A 126 11.86 5.10 -10.61
CA GLN A 126 11.49 5.73 -11.89
C GLN A 126 10.03 6.24 -11.88
N TRP A 127 9.11 5.49 -11.25
CA TRP A 127 7.75 5.97 -11.04
C TRP A 127 7.72 7.23 -10.17
N VAL A 128 8.52 7.31 -9.11
CA VAL A 128 8.62 8.55 -8.30
C VAL A 128 9.20 9.71 -9.11
N ASP A 129 10.18 9.46 -9.99
CA ASP A 129 10.67 10.48 -10.94
C ASP A 129 9.54 11.01 -11.85
N SER A 130 8.60 10.13 -12.24
CA SER A 130 7.43 10.51 -13.03
C SER A 130 6.45 11.40 -12.26
N LEU A 131 6.33 11.22 -10.93
CA LEU A 131 5.54 12.11 -10.07
C LEU A 131 6.18 13.51 -9.97
N ASN A 132 7.51 13.56 -10.03
CA ASN A 132 8.31 14.79 -9.99
C ASN A 132 8.56 15.42 -11.37
N LYS A 133 7.90 14.97 -12.44
CA LYS A 133 8.22 15.39 -13.81
C LYS A 133 8.18 16.91 -14.06
N ASN A 134 7.37 17.64 -13.29
CA ASN A 134 7.21 19.09 -13.40
C ASN A 134 8.16 19.88 -12.47
N GLN A 135 9.04 19.22 -11.74
CA GLN A 135 10.01 19.82 -10.82
C GLN A 135 11.41 19.23 -11.06
N PRO A 136 12.20 19.78 -11.99
CA PRO A 136 13.50 19.21 -12.37
C PRO A 136 14.50 19.07 -11.21
N THR A 137 14.42 19.95 -10.22
CA THR A 137 15.24 19.92 -8.98
C THR A 137 14.98 18.69 -8.12
N CYS A 138 13.88 17.97 -8.35
CA CYS A 138 13.48 16.78 -7.60
C CYS A 138 13.99 15.46 -8.19
N LYS A 139 14.82 15.51 -9.24
CA LYS A 139 15.44 14.33 -9.84
C LYS A 139 16.93 14.20 -9.44
N PRO A 140 17.45 12.97 -9.29
CA PRO A 140 16.72 11.70 -9.32
C PRO A 140 15.88 11.50 -8.05
N ALA A 141 14.86 10.64 -8.14
CA ALA A 141 14.04 10.22 -7.01
C ALA A 141 14.89 9.66 -5.87
N LYS A 142 14.53 10.02 -4.64
CA LYS A 142 15.22 9.61 -3.41
C LYS A 142 14.25 8.96 -2.45
N PHE A 143 14.80 8.29 -1.44
CA PHE A 143 14.01 7.86 -0.30
C PHE A 143 13.65 9.04 0.59
N CYS A 144 12.48 8.97 1.24
CA CYS A 144 12.05 9.96 2.20
C CYS A 144 12.94 9.94 3.44
N ALA A 145 13.44 11.11 3.84
CA ALA A 145 14.19 11.27 5.09
C ALA A 145 13.21 11.23 6.27
N LYS A 146 13.01 10.03 6.85
CA LYS A 146 12.18 9.83 8.04
C LYS A 146 12.95 9.06 9.11
N GLN A 147 12.70 9.38 10.38
CA GLN A 147 13.17 8.56 11.49
C GLN A 147 12.22 7.38 11.65
N PHE A 148 12.64 6.21 11.17
CA PHE A 148 11.90 4.97 11.41
C PHE A 148 12.20 4.43 12.80
N ARG A 149 11.21 3.75 13.41
CA ARG A 149 11.47 2.99 14.63
C ARG A 149 12.57 1.99 14.34
N LEU A 150 13.64 2.00 15.14
CA LEU A 150 14.68 0.98 15.04
C LEU A 150 13.99 -0.38 15.13
N SER A 151 14.14 -1.20 14.09
CA SER A 151 13.76 -2.61 14.16
C SER A 151 14.62 -3.22 15.25
N ARG A 152 14.06 -3.34 16.47
CA ARG A 152 14.60 -4.28 17.44
C ARG A 152 14.51 -5.61 16.73
N ARG A 153 15.65 -6.28 16.52
CA ARG A 153 15.65 -7.66 16.02
C ARG A 153 14.70 -8.45 16.93
N ILE A 154 13.52 -8.74 16.43
CA ILE A 154 12.67 -9.78 16.97
C ILE A 154 13.17 -11.01 16.24
N PHE A 155 14.29 -11.57 16.69
CA PHE A 155 14.81 -12.93 16.53
C PHE A 155 16.21 -12.95 17.13
#